data_AF-A0A933SG06-F1
#
_entry.id   AF-A0A933SG06-F1
#
_cell.length_a   1.000
_cell.length_b   1.000
_cell.length_c   1.000
_cell.angle_alpha   90.00
_cell.angle_beta   90.00
_cell.angle_gamma   90.00
#
_symmetry.space_group_name_H-M   'P 1'
#
loop_
_entity.id
_entity.type
_entity.pdbx_description
1 polymer ?
#
loop_
_entity_poly.entity_id
_entity_poly.type
_entity_poly.pdbx_seq_one_letter_code
_entity_poly.pdbx_strand_id
1 'polypeptide(L)' 'CKPESPVGACMVSDEGTCSVYYRFGGKSLAAA' A
#
# COMPACT_ATOMS: atom_id res chain seq x y z
N CYS A 1 -6.00 0.69 -7.56
CA CYS A 1 -5.52 -0.54 -6.92
C CYS A 1 -5.78 -0.41 -5.42
N LYS A 2 -6.63 -1.25 -4.82
CA LYS A 2 -7.03 -1.22 -3.39
C LYS A 2 -7.14 -2.64 -2.84
N PRO A 3 -7.15 -2.86 -1.51
CA PRO A 3 -7.31 -4.20 -0.94
C PRO A 3 -8.62 -4.89 -1.35
N GLU A 4 -9.74 -4.15 -1.53
CA GLU A 4 -11.01 -4.77 -1.95
C GLU A 4 -11.06 -5.11 -3.45
N SER A 5 -10.20 -4.46 -4.24
CA SER A 5 -10.08 -4.70 -5.69
C SER A 5 -8.62 -4.54 -6.13
N PRO A 6 -7.79 -5.57 -5.89
CA PRO A 6 -6.39 -5.54 -6.24
C PRO A 6 -6.21 -5.79 -7.74
N VAL A 7 -5.31 -5.02 -8.36
CA VAL A 7 -5.00 -5.14 -9.80
C VAL A 7 -3.83 -6.12 -10.03
N GLY A 8 -3.05 -6.42 -9.00
CA GLY A 8 -1.91 -7.35 -9.09
C GLY A 8 -1.20 -7.58 -7.76
N ALA A 9 -0.12 -8.37 -7.80
CA ALA A 9 0.60 -8.85 -6.62
C ALA A 9 1.12 -7.72 -5.70
N CYS A 10 1.42 -6.54 -6.26
CA CYS A 10 1.83 -5.35 -5.51
C CYS A 10 0.83 -4.94 -4.41
N MET A 11 -0.46 -5.25 -4.57
CA MET A 11 -1.52 -4.94 -3.61
C MET A 11 -2.10 -6.19 -2.91
N VAL A 12 -2.01 -7.38 -3.53
CA VAL A 12 -2.43 -8.64 -2.91
C VAL A 12 -1.46 -9.08 -1.81
N SER A 13 -0.16 -8.86 -2.00
CA SER A 13 0.86 -9.21 -1.01
C SER A 13 0.92 -8.17 0.12
N ASP A 14 0.99 -8.63 1.37
CA ASP A 14 1.23 -7.78 2.55
C ASP A 14 2.56 -7.03 2.48
N GLU A 15 3.58 -7.63 1.83
CA GLU A 15 4.89 -7.02 1.58
C GLU A 15 4.93 -6.24 0.26
N GLY A 16 3.84 -6.24 -0.51
CA GLY A 16 3.75 -5.51 -1.77
C GLY A 16 3.79 -4.00 -1.56
N THR A 17 4.56 -3.29 -2.38
CA THR A 17 4.75 -1.84 -2.26
C THR A 17 3.43 -1.07 -2.23
N CYS A 18 2.43 -1.51 -2.97
CA CYS A 18 1.11 -0.87 -3.02
C CYS A 18 0.33 -1.11 -1.72
N SER A 19 0.43 -2.30 -1.14
CA SER A 19 -0.19 -2.64 0.16
C SER A 19 0.47 -1.87 1.30
N VAL A 20 1.82 -1.86 1.34
CA VAL A 20 2.60 -1.09 2.31
C VAL A 20 2.31 0.41 2.18
N TYR A 21 2.26 0.95 0.96
CA TYR A 21 1.91 2.34 0.72
C TYR A 21 0.46 2.66 1.15
N TYR A 22 -0.49 1.78 0.86
CA TYR A 22 -1.88 1.97 1.28
C TYR A 22 -2.02 1.96 2.82
N ARG A 23 -1.23 1.15 3.53
CA ARG A 23 -1.26 1.02 4.99
C ARG A 23 -0.48 2.11 5.73
N PHE A 24 0.66 2.51 5.18
CA PHE A 24 1.65 3.34 5.89
C PHE A 24 2.05 4.61 5.12
N GLY A 25 1.88 4.65 3.80
CA GLY A 25 2.31 5.74 2.92
C GLY A 25 1.58 7.08 3.14
N GLY A 26 0.41 7.07 3.78
CA GLY A 26 -0.32 8.28 4.18
C GLY A 26 0.05 8.85 5.56
N LYS A 27 0.98 8.21 6.31
CA LYS A 27 1.27 8.57 7.70
C LYS A 27 2.68 9.11 7.96
N SER A 28 3.61 8.99 7.01
CA SER A 28 5.02 9.33 7.25
C SER A 28 5.67 10.28 6.23
N LEU A 29 4.91 10.88 5.31
CA LEU A 29 5.34 12.13 4.64
C LEU A 29 5.02 13.39 5.47
N ALA A 30 4.62 13.21 6.74
CA ALA A 30 4.55 14.26 7.78
C ALA A 30 5.78 14.24 8.72
N ALA A 31 6.82 13.46 8.38
CA ALA A 31 8.13 13.61 9.00
C ALA A 31 9.01 14.40 8.02
N ALA A 32 9.01 15.72 8.23
CA ALA A 32 10.05 16.62 7.76
C ALA A 32 11.43 16.21 8.29
#